data_AF-A0A7J5E1J4-F1
#
_entry.id   AF-A0A7J5E1J4-F1
#
_cell.length_a   1.000
_cell.length_b   1.000
_cell.length_c   1.000
_cell.angle_alpha   90.00
_cell.angle_beta   90.00
_cell.angle_gamma   90.00
#
_symmetry.space_group_name_H-M   'P 1'
#
loop_
_entity.id
_entity.type
_entity.pdbx_description
1 polymer ?
#
loop_
_entity_poly.entity_id
_entity_poly.type
_entity_poly.pdbx_seq_one_letter_code
_entity_poly.pdbx_strand_id
1 'polypeptide(L)'
;MAGPRAFAGASGLGDDGLALALAPALTPDGVEASPRFFHGFATHPQVLARGLGVLAEITATRYFHYTPTTQRDPVLTAQGDRLRAECFSACNSVYARLDLLAAGLDGGEIAHGTTNVDLGTATRALLTQVGRADLLHLAVGLDEVRLATLDATAVERPVAMPARWIRALGNVAELHHGLVPAFSVDAAGARAFLATVPAATATTRGSGWLVPDRRGVRLAARPGPAAGAAVAVAGLHRLSALRRMLTHVEGMTFHHGGAGDAEAVVVEVALPAARLVVGLTAEAWRGHSGEGSLLTGLAGTSTGADARLVSALLSFEPVVDVPRLARATALSEERVRGALAVLASSGRVGWDLHDAAWFHRELPDDPDRVERDHPRLAGARALVAAGAVVRDDGGWTVSSGGTDHRVTGDPPARCTCRWYLTHGADRGPCKHVLAVRITEDR
;
A
#
# COMPACT_ATOMS: atom_id res chain seq x y z
N MET A 1 10.95 19.12 -38.67
CA MET A 1 10.92 20.22 -37.68
C MET A 1 9.66 20.06 -36.85
N ALA A 2 9.79 19.73 -35.57
CA ALA A 2 8.65 19.72 -34.66
C ALA A 2 8.15 21.15 -34.48
N GLY A 3 6.85 21.39 -34.67
CA GLY A 3 6.23 22.71 -34.51
C GLY A 3 6.42 23.26 -33.08
N PRO A 4 6.25 24.58 -32.88
CA PRO A 4 6.40 25.19 -31.56
C PRO A 4 5.46 24.54 -30.54
N ARG A 5 6.01 24.11 -29.40
CA ARG A 5 5.24 23.55 -28.28
C ARG A 5 4.31 24.64 -27.74
N ALA A 6 3.01 24.44 -27.89
CA ALA A 6 2.00 25.26 -27.23
C ALA A 6 1.54 24.56 -25.97
N PHE A 7 1.35 25.32 -24.89
CA PHE A 7 0.66 24.83 -23.70
C PHE A 7 -0.77 24.45 -24.05
N ALA A 8 -1.29 23.36 -23.47
CA ALA A 8 -2.67 22.91 -23.70
C ALA A 8 -3.73 23.87 -23.13
N GLY A 9 -3.31 24.93 -22.42
CA GLY A 9 -4.15 25.97 -21.85
C GLY A 9 -3.33 27.15 -21.34
N ALA A 10 -3.96 28.04 -20.59
CA ALA A 10 -3.29 29.15 -19.90
C ALA A 10 -2.99 28.76 -18.44
N SER A 11 -1.77 29.04 -17.98
CA SER A 11 -1.47 29.05 -16.55
C SER A 11 -2.19 30.22 -15.90
N GLY A 12 -2.73 30.03 -14.70
CA GLY A 12 -3.48 31.04 -13.97
C GLY A 12 -3.23 30.94 -12.47
N LEU A 13 -3.16 32.10 -11.81
CA LEU A 13 -3.14 32.18 -10.35
C LEU A 13 -4.55 32.56 -9.89
N GLY A 14 -5.18 31.69 -9.11
CA GLY A 14 -6.47 31.93 -8.46
C GLY A 14 -6.33 32.00 -6.94
N ASP A 15 -7.42 32.35 -6.26
CA ASP A 15 -7.46 32.45 -4.79
C ASP A 15 -7.12 31.11 -4.09
N ASP A 16 -7.37 30.00 -4.78
CA ASP A 16 -7.11 28.63 -4.29
C ASP A 16 -5.76 28.05 -4.79
N GLY A 17 -4.94 28.83 -5.50
CA GLY A 17 -3.57 28.44 -5.87
C GLY A 17 -3.17 28.67 -7.33
N LEU A 18 -1.98 28.16 -7.66
CA LEU A 18 -1.36 28.28 -8.98
C LEU A 18 -1.72 27.09 -9.87
N ALA A 19 -2.40 27.33 -10.98
CA ALA A 19 -2.62 26.37 -12.05
C ALA A 19 -1.58 26.58 -13.15
N LEU A 20 -0.79 25.56 -13.48
CA LEU A 20 0.16 25.58 -14.58
C LEU A 20 -0.40 24.81 -15.76
N ALA A 21 -0.46 25.45 -16.93
CA ALA A 21 -0.78 24.74 -18.16
C ALA A 21 0.38 23.81 -18.53
N LEU A 22 0.06 22.57 -18.85
CA LEU A 22 1.05 21.59 -19.27
C LEU A 22 1.22 21.66 -20.78
N ALA A 23 2.47 21.62 -21.22
CA ALA A 23 2.78 21.34 -22.62
C ALA A 23 2.72 19.82 -22.83
N PRO A 24 2.33 19.35 -24.04
CA PRO A 24 2.42 17.93 -24.36
C PRO A 24 3.83 17.39 -24.12
N ALA A 25 3.90 16.11 -23.73
CA ALA A 25 5.13 15.45 -23.37
C ALA A 25 6.09 15.45 -24.57
N LEU A 26 7.37 15.71 -24.33
CA LEU A 26 8.40 15.58 -25.36
C LEU A 26 9.14 14.27 -25.09
N THR A 27 8.89 13.29 -25.94
CA THR A 27 9.59 11.99 -25.93
C THR A 27 10.71 12.01 -26.97
N PRO A 28 11.65 11.05 -26.94
CA PRO A 28 12.65 10.90 -28.00
C PRO A 28 12.04 10.77 -29.41
N ASP A 29 10.80 10.28 -29.50
CA ASP A 29 10.07 10.07 -30.76
C ASP A 29 9.21 11.28 -31.20
N GLY A 30 9.10 12.32 -30.37
CA GLY A 30 8.41 13.56 -30.71
C GLY A 30 7.51 14.11 -29.61
N VAL A 31 6.56 14.95 -30.00
CA VAL A 31 5.59 15.56 -29.07
C VAL A 31 4.38 14.63 -28.95
N GLU A 32 4.12 14.13 -27.74
CA GLU A 32 2.99 13.25 -27.43
C GLU A 32 1.94 14.01 -26.58
N ALA A 33 0.72 14.08 -27.11
CA ALA A 33 -0.38 14.79 -26.46
C ALA A 33 -0.95 14.07 -25.24
N SER A 34 -0.89 12.73 -25.24
CA SER A 34 -1.37 11.86 -24.15
C SER A 34 -0.28 10.83 -23.83
N PRO A 35 0.71 11.19 -23.00
CA PRO A 35 1.84 10.31 -22.70
C PRO A 35 1.37 8.99 -22.13
N ARG A 36 1.85 7.91 -22.75
CA ARG A 36 1.68 6.54 -22.27
C ARG A 36 2.91 6.13 -21.48
N PHE A 37 2.68 5.49 -20.34
CA PHE A 37 3.74 4.95 -19.51
C PHE A 37 4.11 3.51 -19.90
N PHE A 38 3.23 2.84 -20.64
CA PHE A 38 3.51 1.53 -21.25
C PHE A 38 2.56 1.28 -22.42
N HIS A 39 3.06 0.58 -23.44
CA HIS A 39 2.28 0.06 -24.55
C HIS A 39 2.93 -1.21 -25.07
N GLY A 40 2.26 -2.36 -24.96
CA GLY A 40 2.82 -3.64 -25.37
C GLY A 40 1.90 -4.81 -25.09
N PHE A 41 2.46 -6.02 -25.16
CA PHE A 41 1.77 -7.28 -24.92
C PHE A 41 2.25 -7.93 -23.63
N ALA A 42 1.36 -8.65 -22.95
CA ALA A 42 1.77 -9.53 -21.87
C ALA A 42 2.42 -10.80 -22.43
N THR A 43 3.59 -11.17 -21.92
CA THR A 43 4.24 -12.47 -22.25
C THR A 43 3.50 -13.65 -21.62
N HIS A 44 2.78 -13.40 -20.53
CA HIS A 44 1.87 -14.35 -19.89
C HIS A 44 0.44 -13.77 -19.77
N PRO A 45 -0.35 -13.75 -20.87
CA PRO A 45 -1.68 -13.16 -20.94
C PRO A 45 -2.63 -13.60 -19.82
N GLN A 46 -2.65 -14.90 -19.48
CA GLN A 46 -3.51 -15.41 -18.41
C GLN A 46 -3.06 -14.96 -17.00
N VAL A 47 -1.76 -14.76 -16.77
CA VAL A 47 -1.24 -14.27 -15.49
C VAL A 47 -1.70 -12.82 -15.29
N LEU A 48 -1.52 -11.98 -16.31
CA LEU A 48 -2.01 -10.60 -16.30
C LEU A 48 -3.52 -10.56 -16.11
N ALA A 49 -4.27 -11.27 -16.95
CA ALA A 49 -5.73 -11.18 -16.96
C ALA A 49 -6.36 -11.63 -15.65
N ARG A 50 -5.91 -12.79 -15.15
CA ARG A 50 -6.41 -13.30 -13.89
C ARG A 50 -5.90 -12.47 -12.71
N GLY A 51 -4.68 -11.92 -12.77
CA GLY A 51 -4.11 -11.06 -11.74
C GLY A 51 -4.90 -9.78 -11.55
N LEU A 52 -5.21 -9.08 -12.66
CA LEU A 52 -6.13 -7.94 -12.64
C LEU A 52 -7.53 -8.35 -12.18
N GLY A 53 -7.99 -9.54 -12.58
CA GLY A 53 -9.23 -10.13 -12.07
C GLY A 53 -9.25 -10.37 -10.55
N VAL A 54 -8.10 -10.70 -9.94
CA VAL A 54 -7.96 -10.79 -8.48
C VAL A 54 -8.13 -9.42 -7.85
N LEU A 55 -7.46 -8.38 -8.38
CA LEU A 55 -7.58 -7.01 -7.84
C LEU A 55 -9.03 -6.49 -7.94
N ALA A 56 -9.70 -6.73 -9.07
CA ALA A 56 -11.10 -6.37 -9.26
C ALA A 56 -12.05 -7.11 -8.28
N GLU A 57 -11.81 -8.40 -8.03
CA GLU A 57 -12.59 -9.17 -7.04
C GLU A 57 -12.38 -8.63 -5.62
N ILE A 58 -11.12 -8.37 -5.23
CA ILE A 58 -10.80 -7.84 -3.90
C ILE A 58 -11.48 -6.50 -3.68
N THR A 59 -11.36 -5.58 -4.65
CA THR A 59 -11.96 -4.24 -4.59
C THR A 59 -13.48 -4.30 -4.46
N ALA A 60 -14.12 -5.21 -5.19
CA ALA A 60 -15.56 -5.41 -5.13
C ALA A 60 -16.06 -6.16 -3.87
N THR A 61 -15.15 -6.65 -3.01
CA THR A 61 -15.49 -7.50 -1.87
C THR A 61 -15.39 -6.77 -0.54
N ARG A 62 -16.49 -6.76 0.22
CA ARG A 62 -16.48 -6.47 1.66
C ARG A 62 -16.32 -7.79 2.41
N TYR A 63 -15.18 -8.05 3.04
CA TYR A 63 -14.96 -9.30 3.79
C TYR A 63 -15.60 -9.31 5.18
N PHE A 64 -15.78 -8.14 5.80
CA PHE A 64 -16.52 -8.03 7.06
C PHE A 64 -18.01 -7.81 6.82
N HIS A 65 -18.81 -8.85 7.04
CA HIS A 65 -20.22 -8.96 6.61
C HIS A 65 -20.32 -8.83 5.09
N TYR A 66 -20.21 -9.99 4.41
CA TYR A 66 -20.11 -10.05 2.97
C TYR A 66 -21.20 -9.23 2.26
N THR A 67 -20.79 -8.26 1.46
CA THR A 67 -21.68 -7.49 0.58
C THR A 67 -20.86 -7.01 -0.63
N PRO A 68 -21.28 -7.30 -1.87
CA PRO A 68 -20.67 -6.72 -3.06
C PRO A 68 -20.79 -5.19 -3.04
N THR A 69 -19.75 -4.48 -3.48
CA THR A 69 -19.78 -3.02 -3.56
C THR A 69 -19.21 -2.50 -4.87
N THR A 70 -19.63 -1.31 -5.29
CA THR A 70 -19.00 -0.54 -6.36
C THR A 70 -17.93 0.35 -5.73
N GLN A 71 -16.72 -0.17 -5.57
CA GLN A 71 -15.55 0.63 -5.24
C GLN A 71 -14.64 0.75 -6.45
N ARG A 72 -13.85 1.82 -6.46
CA ARG A 72 -12.96 2.19 -7.56
C ARG A 72 -11.75 1.26 -7.53
N ASP A 73 -11.42 0.66 -8.67
CA ASP A 73 -10.34 -0.30 -8.85
C ASP A 73 -8.92 0.36 -8.92
N PRO A 74 -7.83 -0.31 -9.36
CA PRO A 74 -6.49 -0.08 -8.81
C PRO A 74 -5.82 1.24 -9.20
N VAL A 75 -4.83 1.60 -8.38
CA VAL A 75 -3.76 2.53 -8.73
C VAL A 75 -2.71 1.77 -9.54
N LEU A 76 -2.49 2.15 -10.78
CA LEU A 76 -1.41 1.63 -11.63
C LEU A 76 -0.22 2.58 -11.61
N THR A 77 0.97 2.06 -11.39
CA THR A 77 2.23 2.82 -11.41
C THR A 77 3.25 2.13 -12.31
N ALA A 78 3.85 2.87 -13.23
CA ALA A 78 5.00 2.46 -14.02
C ALA A 78 6.28 3.04 -13.40
N GLN A 79 7.32 2.21 -13.28
CA GLN A 79 8.54 2.55 -12.52
C GLN A 79 9.83 2.24 -13.29
N GLY A 80 9.78 2.22 -14.63
CA GLY A 80 10.95 1.91 -15.44
C GLY A 80 11.23 0.41 -15.60
N ASP A 81 11.08 -0.39 -14.54
CA ASP A 81 11.42 -1.83 -14.53
C ASP A 81 10.20 -2.76 -14.38
N ARG A 82 9.06 -2.22 -13.94
CA ARG A 82 7.83 -2.97 -13.67
C ARG A 82 6.60 -2.06 -13.73
N LEU A 83 5.45 -2.70 -13.92
CA LEU A 83 4.14 -2.09 -13.69
C LEU A 83 3.55 -2.64 -12.39
N ARG A 84 3.16 -1.76 -11.47
CA ARG A 84 2.49 -2.13 -10.22
C ARG A 84 1.03 -1.74 -10.28
N ALA A 85 0.13 -2.62 -9.86
CA ALA A 85 -1.29 -2.32 -9.67
C ALA A 85 -1.68 -2.61 -8.22
N GLU A 86 -2.06 -1.57 -7.48
CA GLU A 86 -2.42 -1.63 -6.05
C GLU A 86 -3.93 -1.40 -5.85
N CYS A 87 -4.58 -2.15 -4.96
CA CYS A 87 -5.97 -1.94 -4.59
C CYS A 87 -6.27 -2.28 -3.12
N PHE A 88 -7.44 -1.86 -2.64
CA PHE A 88 -7.96 -2.26 -1.34
C PHE A 88 -9.33 -2.90 -1.47
N SER A 89 -9.62 -3.84 -0.58
CA SER A 89 -10.98 -4.34 -0.42
C SER A 89 -11.95 -3.27 0.06
N ALA A 90 -13.23 -3.55 -0.10
CA ALA A 90 -14.28 -2.59 0.20
C ALA A 90 -14.34 -2.16 1.67
N CYS A 91 -14.00 -3.07 2.60
CA CYS A 91 -13.85 -2.78 4.02
C CYS A 91 -12.43 -2.33 4.41
N ASN A 92 -11.53 -2.15 3.43
CA ASN A 92 -10.12 -1.80 3.61
C ASN A 92 -9.34 -2.79 4.49
N SER A 93 -9.83 -4.01 4.71
CA SER A 93 -9.15 -5.02 5.55
C SER A 93 -8.22 -5.95 4.78
N VAL A 94 -8.17 -5.78 3.45
CA VAL A 94 -7.28 -6.48 2.53
C VAL A 94 -6.66 -5.44 1.60
N TYR A 95 -5.35 -5.46 1.48
CA TYR A 95 -4.58 -4.76 0.46
C TYR A 95 -4.07 -5.79 -0.54
N ALA A 96 -4.00 -5.44 -1.82
CA ALA A 96 -3.39 -6.28 -2.83
C ALA A 96 -2.55 -5.48 -3.81
N ARG A 97 -1.43 -6.05 -4.24
CA ARG A 97 -0.53 -5.48 -5.24
C ARG A 97 -0.11 -6.54 -6.25
N LEU A 98 -0.34 -6.28 -7.52
CA LEU A 98 0.21 -7.05 -8.63
C LEU A 98 1.42 -6.30 -9.19
N ASP A 99 2.60 -6.90 -9.14
CA ASP A 99 3.81 -6.42 -9.78
C ASP A 99 4.04 -7.23 -11.07
N LEU A 100 3.93 -6.59 -12.23
CA LEU A 100 4.28 -7.16 -13.54
C LEU A 100 5.73 -6.76 -13.84
N LEU A 101 6.64 -7.74 -13.79
CA LEU A 101 8.07 -7.49 -14.02
C LEU A 101 8.34 -7.27 -15.51
N ALA A 102 9.48 -6.68 -15.85
CA ALA A 102 9.88 -6.45 -17.25
C ALA A 102 9.73 -7.70 -18.15
N ALA A 103 10.11 -8.89 -17.65
CA ALA A 103 9.95 -10.14 -18.41
C ALA A 103 8.48 -10.54 -18.70
N GLY A 104 7.53 -9.91 -18.01
CA GLY A 104 6.08 -10.09 -18.16
C GLY A 104 5.49 -9.28 -19.32
N LEU A 105 6.29 -8.41 -19.93
CA LEU A 105 5.87 -7.38 -20.86
C LEU A 105 6.78 -7.41 -22.10
N ASP A 106 6.18 -7.35 -23.28
CA ASP A 106 6.86 -7.37 -24.58
C ASP A 106 6.36 -6.20 -25.45
N GLY A 107 7.25 -5.64 -26.27
CA GLY A 107 6.88 -4.64 -27.28
C GLY A 107 6.88 -3.16 -26.84
N GLY A 108 7.37 -2.82 -25.65
CA GLY A 108 7.54 -1.41 -25.24
C GLY A 108 8.41 -1.21 -23.99
N GLU A 109 9.10 -0.07 -23.92
CA GLU A 109 9.77 0.37 -22.69
C GLU A 109 8.72 0.73 -21.63
N ILE A 110 8.98 0.36 -20.37
CA ILE A 110 8.19 0.81 -19.25
C ILE A 110 8.73 2.19 -18.89
N ALA A 111 7.92 3.23 -19.03
CA ALA A 111 8.29 4.58 -18.62
C ALA A 111 7.86 4.81 -17.15
N HIS A 112 7.52 6.06 -16.82
CA HIS A 112 7.22 6.47 -15.45
C HIS A 112 5.89 7.21 -15.40
N GLY A 113 5.05 6.86 -14.44
CA GLY A 113 3.78 7.54 -14.23
C GLY A 113 2.82 6.75 -13.35
N THR A 114 1.81 7.43 -12.82
CA THR A 114 0.74 6.82 -12.03
C THR A 114 -0.62 7.21 -12.61
N THR A 115 -1.54 6.26 -12.69
CA THR A 115 -2.93 6.48 -13.05
C THR A 115 -3.84 5.64 -12.17
N ASN A 116 -5.04 6.13 -11.87
CA ASN A 116 -6.01 5.41 -11.04
C ASN A 116 -7.28 5.20 -11.84
N VAL A 117 -7.64 3.95 -12.11
CA VAL A 117 -8.78 3.59 -12.98
C VAL A 117 -9.74 2.65 -12.27
N ASP A 118 -10.96 2.54 -12.79
CA ASP A 118 -11.94 1.54 -12.37
C ASP A 118 -11.99 0.41 -13.41
N LEU A 119 -11.86 -0.87 -13.03
CA LEU A 119 -11.95 -2.00 -13.95
C LEU A 119 -13.43 -2.35 -14.10
N GLY A 120 -14.08 -1.67 -15.03
CA GLY A 120 -15.50 -1.78 -15.27
C GLY A 120 -15.95 -3.18 -15.71
N THR A 121 -17.26 -3.35 -15.86
CA THR A 121 -17.87 -4.61 -16.27
C THR A 121 -17.31 -5.12 -17.62
N ALA A 122 -17.05 -4.23 -18.57
CA ALA A 122 -16.48 -4.56 -19.87
C ALA A 122 -15.05 -5.13 -19.73
N THR A 123 -14.19 -4.46 -18.96
CA THR A 123 -12.85 -4.96 -18.67
C THR A 123 -12.89 -6.31 -17.96
N ARG A 124 -13.73 -6.46 -16.93
CA ARG A 124 -13.87 -7.74 -16.21
C ARG A 124 -14.35 -8.88 -17.11
N ALA A 125 -15.25 -8.59 -18.05
CA ALA A 125 -15.71 -9.56 -19.05
C ALA A 125 -14.58 -9.96 -19.98
N LEU A 126 -13.84 -9.00 -20.53
CA LEU A 126 -12.66 -9.23 -21.39
C LEU A 126 -11.62 -10.10 -20.67
N LEU A 127 -11.24 -9.73 -19.44
CA LEU A 127 -10.24 -10.46 -18.64
C LEU A 127 -10.65 -11.92 -18.37
N THR A 128 -11.95 -12.19 -18.24
CA THR A 128 -12.47 -13.56 -18.01
C THR A 128 -12.38 -14.43 -19.27
N GLN A 129 -12.40 -13.81 -20.46
CA GLN A 129 -12.39 -14.52 -21.74
C GLN A 129 -10.98 -14.86 -22.24
N VAL A 130 -9.93 -14.26 -21.66
CA VAL A 130 -8.53 -14.49 -22.10
C VAL A 130 -8.11 -15.96 -21.95
N GLY A 131 -7.95 -16.61 -23.10
CA GLY A 131 -7.45 -17.97 -23.27
C GLY A 131 -5.95 -18.11 -23.06
N ARG A 132 -5.44 -19.35 -23.17
CA ARG A 132 -4.00 -19.66 -23.03
C ARG A 132 -3.15 -19.18 -24.20
N ALA A 133 -3.73 -19.17 -25.40
CA ALA A 133 -3.04 -18.85 -26.64
C ALA A 133 -3.36 -17.42 -27.13
N ASP A 134 -4.18 -16.69 -26.39
CA ASP A 134 -4.63 -15.36 -26.77
C ASP A 134 -3.52 -14.34 -26.52
N LEU A 135 -3.40 -13.36 -27.41
CA LEU A 135 -2.60 -12.17 -27.13
C LEU A 135 -3.42 -11.20 -26.28
N LEU A 136 -2.78 -10.63 -25.25
CA LEU A 136 -3.35 -9.57 -24.44
C LEU A 136 -2.47 -8.34 -24.52
N HIS A 137 -2.96 -7.33 -25.21
CA HIS A 137 -2.35 -6.01 -25.28
C HIS A 137 -2.77 -5.18 -24.07
N LEU A 138 -1.80 -4.45 -23.52
CA LEU A 138 -1.97 -3.51 -22.43
C LEU A 138 -1.34 -2.17 -22.85
N ALA A 139 -2.11 -1.10 -22.67
CA ALA A 139 -1.56 0.25 -22.67
C ALA A 139 -2.00 0.99 -21.41
N VAL A 140 -1.04 1.67 -20.77
CA VAL A 140 -1.25 2.44 -19.55
C VAL A 140 -0.76 3.85 -19.84
N GLY A 141 -1.59 4.86 -19.63
CA GLY A 141 -1.22 6.26 -19.77
C GLY A 141 -1.92 7.14 -18.76
N LEU A 142 -1.68 8.44 -18.88
CA LEU A 142 -2.27 9.43 -17.99
C LEU A 142 -3.80 9.48 -18.12
N ASP A 143 -4.31 9.39 -19.36
CA ASP A 143 -5.74 9.61 -19.69
C ASP A 143 -6.55 8.32 -19.82
N GLU A 144 -5.91 7.16 -20.01
CA GLU A 144 -6.59 5.89 -20.17
C GLU A 144 -5.72 4.69 -19.77
N VAL A 145 -6.38 3.61 -19.37
CA VAL A 145 -5.83 2.25 -19.38
C VAL A 145 -6.64 1.45 -20.38
N ARG A 146 -5.96 0.76 -21.30
CA ARG A 146 -6.57 -0.03 -22.36
C ARG A 146 -6.10 -1.46 -22.29
N LEU A 147 -7.04 -2.38 -22.38
CA LEU A 147 -6.81 -3.81 -22.54
C LEU A 147 -7.46 -4.25 -23.84
N ALA A 148 -6.74 -5.02 -24.65
CA ALA A 148 -7.27 -5.53 -25.91
C ALA A 148 -6.83 -6.96 -26.17
N THR A 149 -7.75 -7.77 -26.66
CA THR A 149 -7.49 -9.02 -27.37
C THR A 149 -7.76 -8.79 -28.87
N LEU A 150 -7.67 -9.85 -29.69
CA LEU A 150 -8.06 -9.75 -31.09
C LEU A 150 -9.56 -9.45 -31.27
N ASP A 151 -10.40 -9.93 -30.35
CA ASP A 151 -11.87 -9.90 -30.48
C ASP A 151 -12.52 -8.78 -29.67
N ALA A 152 -11.82 -8.21 -28.68
CA ALA A 152 -12.40 -7.23 -27.75
C ALA A 152 -11.40 -6.16 -27.33
N THR A 153 -11.90 -4.98 -27.03
CA THR A 153 -11.14 -3.89 -26.43
C THR A 153 -11.96 -3.26 -25.31
N ALA A 154 -11.32 -3.03 -24.17
CA ALA A 154 -11.87 -2.27 -23.06
C ALA A 154 -10.94 -1.09 -22.73
N VAL A 155 -11.54 0.05 -22.45
CA VAL A 155 -10.83 1.30 -22.15
C VAL A 155 -11.40 1.86 -20.86
N GLU A 156 -10.53 2.07 -19.89
CA GLU A 156 -10.86 2.65 -18.59
C GLU A 156 -10.26 4.04 -18.48
N ARG A 157 -11.04 4.97 -17.93
CA ARG A 157 -10.62 6.36 -17.73
C ARG A 157 -10.20 6.58 -16.28
N PRO A 158 -9.31 7.55 -16.02
CA PRO A 158 -8.95 7.95 -14.68
C PRO A 158 -10.16 8.32 -13.85
N VAL A 159 -10.19 7.83 -12.62
CA VAL A 159 -11.21 8.15 -11.62
C VAL A 159 -10.56 8.79 -10.41
N ALA A 160 -11.26 9.71 -9.74
CA ALA A 160 -10.71 10.32 -8.52
C ALA A 160 -10.50 9.26 -7.43
N MET A 161 -9.35 9.26 -6.78
CA MET A 161 -9.07 8.29 -5.73
C MET A 161 -9.86 8.64 -4.45
N PRO A 162 -10.47 7.66 -3.75
CA PRO A 162 -11.13 7.93 -2.47
C PRO A 162 -10.11 8.35 -1.40
N ALA A 163 -10.39 9.40 -0.62
CA ALA A 163 -9.49 9.88 0.44
C ALA A 163 -9.08 8.79 1.45
N ARG A 164 -9.98 7.84 1.75
CA ARG A 164 -9.67 6.70 2.64
C ARG A 164 -8.53 5.80 2.11
N TRP A 165 -8.35 5.69 0.80
CA TRP A 165 -7.30 4.85 0.21
C TRP A 165 -5.92 5.47 0.42
N ILE A 166 -5.80 6.80 0.37
CA ILE A 166 -4.55 7.51 0.66
C ILE A 166 -4.06 7.16 2.07
N ARG A 167 -4.94 7.29 3.07
CA ARG A 167 -4.63 6.88 4.44
C ARG A 167 -4.30 5.39 4.55
N ALA A 168 -4.99 4.55 3.79
CA ALA A 168 -4.75 3.10 3.80
C ALA A 168 -3.36 2.76 3.23
N LEU A 169 -2.94 3.40 2.14
CA LEU A 169 -1.64 3.21 1.50
C LEU A 169 -0.48 3.49 2.46
N GLY A 170 -0.55 4.60 3.21
CA GLY A 170 0.47 4.91 4.19
C GLY A 170 0.53 3.90 5.32
N ASN A 171 -0.63 3.53 5.87
CA ASN A 171 -0.67 2.54 6.93
C ASN A 171 -0.18 1.16 6.46
N VAL A 172 -0.48 0.75 5.22
CA VAL A 172 0.06 -0.48 4.61
C VAL A 172 1.58 -0.45 4.60
N ALA A 173 2.17 0.65 4.13
CA ALA A 173 3.62 0.73 3.97
C ALA A 173 4.33 0.57 5.32
N GLU A 174 3.84 1.23 6.37
CA GLU A 174 4.37 1.07 7.75
C GLU A 174 4.11 -0.33 8.33
N LEU A 175 2.90 -0.87 8.14
CA LEU A 175 2.56 -2.20 8.66
C LEU A 175 3.39 -3.31 8.00
N HIS A 176 3.74 -3.13 6.73
CA HIS A 176 4.55 -4.09 5.98
C HIS A 176 6.06 -3.91 6.23
N HIS A 177 6.52 -2.69 6.49
CA HIS A 177 7.95 -2.38 6.71
C HIS A 177 8.59 -3.22 7.82
N GLY A 178 7.83 -3.57 8.86
CA GLY A 178 8.31 -4.40 9.98
C GLY A 178 8.22 -5.91 9.79
N LEU A 179 7.67 -6.41 8.68
CA LEU A 179 7.42 -7.84 8.52
C LEU A 179 8.64 -8.57 7.96
N VAL A 180 8.87 -9.78 8.45
CA VAL A 180 9.92 -10.70 7.98
C VAL A 180 9.30 -11.97 7.39
N PRO A 181 9.99 -12.66 6.45
CA PRO A 181 9.53 -13.95 5.95
C PRO A 181 9.46 -15.00 7.07
N ALA A 182 8.28 -15.61 7.25
CA ALA A 182 8.06 -16.70 8.22
C ALA A 182 8.46 -18.06 7.62
N PHE A 183 7.86 -18.39 6.47
CA PHE A 183 8.13 -19.61 5.71
C PHE A 183 7.63 -19.46 4.28
N SER A 184 8.13 -20.32 3.39
CA SER A 184 7.69 -20.41 2.00
C SER A 184 7.28 -21.84 1.64
N VAL A 185 6.43 -21.95 0.62
CA VAL A 185 6.03 -23.22 0.01
C VAL A 185 6.22 -23.17 -1.50
N ASP A 186 6.54 -24.31 -2.08
CA ASP A 186 6.68 -24.48 -3.53
C ASP A 186 5.33 -24.42 -4.26
N ALA A 187 5.36 -24.55 -5.58
CA ALA A 187 4.17 -24.54 -6.43
C ALA A 187 3.13 -25.62 -6.05
N ALA A 188 3.57 -26.78 -5.57
CA ALA A 188 2.66 -27.87 -5.20
C ALA A 188 1.97 -27.57 -3.87
N GLY A 189 2.73 -27.13 -2.86
CA GLY A 189 2.21 -26.71 -1.56
C GLY A 189 1.32 -25.48 -1.65
N ALA A 190 1.67 -24.50 -2.49
CA ALA A 190 0.87 -23.32 -2.78
C ALA A 190 -0.49 -23.70 -3.39
N ARG A 191 -0.50 -24.56 -4.42
CA ARG A 191 -1.74 -25.07 -5.04
C ARG A 191 -2.61 -25.82 -4.05
N ALA A 192 -2.01 -26.71 -3.26
CA ALA A 192 -2.73 -27.46 -2.23
C ALA A 192 -3.36 -26.50 -1.20
N PHE A 193 -2.62 -25.50 -0.73
CA PHE A 193 -3.13 -24.50 0.21
C PHE A 193 -4.29 -23.68 -0.38
N LEU A 194 -4.11 -23.09 -1.56
CA LEU A 194 -5.15 -22.29 -2.22
C LEU A 194 -6.44 -23.08 -2.48
N ALA A 195 -6.33 -24.39 -2.74
CA ALA A 195 -7.50 -25.25 -2.87
C ALA A 195 -8.33 -25.33 -1.57
N THR A 196 -7.68 -25.23 -0.40
CA THR A 196 -8.34 -25.23 0.92
C THR A 196 -8.89 -23.88 1.36
N VAL A 197 -8.49 -22.79 0.71
CA VAL A 197 -8.95 -21.43 1.07
C VAL A 197 -10.47 -21.34 0.89
N PRO A 198 -11.24 -20.93 1.92
CA PRO A 198 -12.68 -20.80 1.83
C PRO A 198 -13.11 -19.74 0.82
N ALA A 199 -14.34 -19.87 0.30
CA ALA A 199 -14.96 -18.80 -0.49
C ALA A 199 -15.16 -17.52 0.34
N ALA A 200 -15.19 -16.35 -0.31
CA ALA A 200 -15.41 -15.07 0.36
C ALA A 200 -16.70 -15.02 1.21
N THR A 201 -17.70 -15.81 0.83
CA THR A 201 -19.02 -15.91 1.47
C THR A 201 -19.06 -16.89 2.64
N ALA A 202 -17.96 -17.55 2.98
CA ALA A 202 -17.93 -18.57 4.03
C ALA A 202 -18.32 -18.00 5.40
N THR A 203 -19.26 -18.68 6.08
CA THR A 203 -19.71 -18.33 7.44
C THR A 203 -18.65 -18.66 8.49
N THR A 204 -17.92 -19.76 8.29
CA THR A 204 -16.72 -20.11 9.05
C THR A 204 -15.53 -19.34 8.50
N ARG A 205 -15.25 -18.19 9.12
CA ARG A 205 -14.24 -17.24 8.63
C ARG A 205 -12.83 -17.85 8.54
N GLY A 206 -12.54 -18.88 9.34
CA GLY A 206 -11.27 -19.62 9.31
C GLY A 206 -10.13 -18.85 9.96
N SER A 207 -10.28 -18.50 11.24
CA SER A 207 -9.20 -17.89 12.02
C SER A 207 -8.33 -18.96 12.69
N GLY A 208 -7.02 -18.71 12.75
CA GLY A 208 -6.07 -19.65 13.35
C GLY A 208 -4.65 -19.30 12.98
N TRP A 209 -3.81 -20.31 12.93
CA TRP A 209 -2.38 -20.21 12.66
C TRP A 209 -2.04 -20.99 11.40
N LEU A 210 -1.51 -20.31 10.39
CA LEU A 210 -0.91 -20.94 9.23
C LEU A 210 0.45 -21.48 9.65
N VAL A 211 0.64 -22.78 9.48
CA VAL A 211 1.89 -23.46 9.79
C VAL A 211 2.36 -24.26 8.58
N PRO A 212 3.69 -24.34 8.35
CA PRO A 212 4.23 -25.22 7.34
C PRO A 212 3.93 -26.68 7.71
N ASP A 213 3.57 -27.47 6.71
CA ASP A 213 3.29 -28.91 6.81
C ASP A 213 3.93 -29.65 5.63
N ARG A 214 4.08 -30.97 5.72
CA ARG A 214 4.72 -31.80 4.68
C ARG A 214 4.05 -31.67 3.30
N ARG A 215 2.79 -31.24 3.26
CA ARG A 215 1.98 -31.06 2.03
C ARG A 215 1.77 -29.59 1.65
N GLY A 216 2.47 -28.65 2.29
CA GLY A 216 2.32 -27.22 2.06
C GLY A 216 1.97 -26.48 3.34
N VAL A 217 0.75 -25.93 3.42
CA VAL A 217 0.31 -25.08 4.54
C VAL A 217 -0.94 -25.65 5.18
N ARG A 218 -0.98 -25.65 6.52
CA ARG A 218 -2.15 -26.10 7.29
C ARG A 218 -2.63 -25.00 8.21
N LEU A 219 -3.95 -24.87 8.35
CA LEU A 219 -4.58 -24.03 9.38
C LEU A 219 -4.70 -24.82 10.70
N ALA A 220 -4.06 -24.32 11.75
CA ALA A 220 -4.10 -24.89 13.09
C ALA A 220 -4.81 -23.95 14.07
N ALA A 221 -5.45 -24.49 15.12
CA ALA A 221 -6.09 -23.67 16.16
C ALA A 221 -5.07 -22.96 17.07
N ARG A 222 -3.85 -23.48 17.16
CA ARG A 222 -2.74 -22.97 17.97
C ARG A 222 -1.43 -23.09 17.18
N PRO A 223 -0.42 -22.23 17.44
CA PRO A 223 0.84 -22.20 16.69
C PRO A 223 1.66 -23.50 16.83
N GLY A 224 1.46 -24.25 17.93
CA GLY A 224 2.14 -25.53 18.16
C GLY A 224 3.65 -25.37 18.41
N PRO A 225 4.45 -26.44 18.23
CA PRO A 225 5.91 -26.41 18.46
C PRO A 225 6.68 -25.52 17.48
N ALA A 226 6.11 -25.23 16.31
CA ALA A 226 6.69 -24.38 15.27
C ALA A 226 6.28 -22.90 15.42
N ALA A 227 6.10 -22.44 16.66
CA ALA A 227 5.55 -21.11 16.94
C ALA A 227 6.35 -19.95 16.30
N GLY A 228 7.66 -20.12 16.13
CA GLY A 228 8.51 -19.10 15.49
C GLY A 228 8.24 -18.89 13.99
N ALA A 229 7.62 -19.86 13.31
CA ALA A 229 7.25 -19.75 11.89
C ALA A 229 5.73 -19.71 11.67
N ALA A 230 4.94 -19.73 12.74
CA ALA A 230 3.49 -19.75 12.63
C ALA A 230 2.94 -18.35 12.36
N VAL A 231 2.05 -18.22 11.37
CA VAL A 231 1.48 -16.93 10.97
C VAL A 231 0.00 -16.86 11.40
N ALA A 232 -0.32 -15.95 12.33
CA ALA A 232 -1.68 -15.79 12.83
C ALA A 232 -2.58 -15.13 11.78
N VAL A 233 -3.59 -15.84 11.27
CA VAL A 233 -4.54 -15.31 10.30
C VAL A 233 -5.93 -15.19 10.93
N ALA A 234 -6.49 -13.98 10.92
CA ALA A 234 -7.90 -13.77 11.21
C ALA A 234 -8.70 -13.86 9.90
N GLY A 235 -9.51 -14.90 9.72
CA GLY A 235 -10.38 -14.97 8.54
C GLY A 235 -9.69 -15.36 7.23
N LEU A 236 -9.33 -16.64 7.06
CA LEU A 236 -8.70 -17.19 5.85
C LEU A 236 -9.46 -16.93 4.53
N HIS A 237 -10.78 -16.80 4.58
CA HIS A 237 -11.62 -16.42 3.43
C HIS A 237 -11.19 -15.09 2.77
N ARG A 238 -10.44 -14.22 3.47
CA ARG A 238 -9.88 -12.98 2.91
C ARG A 238 -8.85 -13.22 1.79
N LEU A 239 -8.33 -14.45 1.67
CA LEU A 239 -7.44 -14.87 0.59
C LEU A 239 -8.19 -15.51 -0.59
N SER A 240 -9.53 -15.53 -0.59
CA SER A 240 -10.33 -16.28 -1.58
C SER A 240 -10.03 -15.91 -3.03
N ALA A 241 -9.74 -14.63 -3.29
CA ALA A 241 -9.47 -14.14 -4.64
C ALA A 241 -8.21 -14.80 -5.25
N LEU A 242 -7.23 -15.16 -4.42
CA LEU A 242 -6.01 -15.85 -4.85
C LEU A 242 -6.29 -17.21 -5.50
N ARG A 243 -7.46 -17.81 -5.28
CA ARG A 243 -7.85 -19.08 -5.95
C ARG A 243 -7.87 -18.95 -7.47
N ARG A 244 -8.01 -17.74 -8.04
CA ARG A 244 -7.88 -17.49 -9.49
C ARG A 244 -6.49 -17.82 -10.04
N MET A 245 -5.46 -17.76 -9.19
CA MET A 245 -4.06 -18.03 -9.53
C MET A 245 -3.66 -19.51 -9.46
N LEU A 246 -4.59 -20.41 -9.10
CA LEU A 246 -4.29 -21.84 -8.88
C LEU A 246 -3.47 -22.50 -9.99
N THR A 247 -3.69 -22.13 -11.25
CA THR A 247 -2.99 -22.73 -12.39
C THR A 247 -1.65 -22.08 -12.73
N HIS A 248 -1.30 -20.96 -12.09
CA HIS A 248 -0.12 -20.16 -12.41
C HIS A 248 0.81 -19.93 -11.23
N VAL A 249 0.41 -20.30 -10.00
CA VAL A 249 1.26 -20.13 -8.82
C VAL A 249 2.52 -21.00 -8.89
N GLU A 250 3.67 -20.37 -8.69
CA GLU A 250 5.00 -21.01 -8.66
C GLU A 250 5.52 -21.21 -7.23
N GLY A 251 4.95 -20.48 -6.28
CA GLY A 251 5.27 -20.58 -4.86
C GLY A 251 4.55 -19.49 -4.05
N MET A 252 4.60 -19.62 -2.73
CA MET A 252 4.06 -18.60 -1.82
C MET A 252 5.00 -18.38 -0.64
N THR A 253 5.16 -17.13 -0.22
CA THR A 253 5.88 -16.74 1.00
C THR A 253 4.92 -16.06 1.95
N PHE A 254 4.96 -16.45 3.22
CA PHE A 254 4.14 -15.88 4.28
C PHE A 254 5.03 -15.03 5.17
N HIS A 255 4.58 -13.81 5.48
CA HIS A 255 5.31 -12.86 6.32
C HIS A 255 4.54 -12.58 7.62
N HIS A 256 5.28 -12.29 8.68
CA HIS A 256 4.78 -11.88 10.00
C HIS A 256 5.72 -10.87 10.65
N GLY A 257 5.27 -10.11 11.65
CA GLY A 257 6.10 -9.11 12.33
C GLY A 257 6.75 -9.58 13.64
N GLY A 258 6.63 -10.87 13.98
CA GLY A 258 7.27 -11.47 15.15
C GLY A 258 6.35 -12.41 15.94
N ALA A 259 6.82 -12.84 17.13
CA ALA A 259 6.10 -13.75 18.00
C ALA A 259 5.37 -13.00 19.12
N GLY A 260 4.07 -12.75 18.93
CA GLY A 260 3.19 -12.21 19.97
C GLY A 260 2.21 -11.19 19.39
N ASP A 261 0.95 -11.59 19.28
CA ASP A 261 -0.20 -10.87 18.74
C ASP A 261 -0.35 -10.82 17.20
N ALA A 262 -1.61 -10.77 16.78
CA ALA A 262 -2.05 -10.80 15.39
C ALA A 262 -1.67 -9.49 14.69
N GLU A 263 -0.41 -9.34 14.32
CA GLU A 263 0.07 -8.27 13.46
C GLU A 263 -0.42 -8.47 12.02
N ALA A 264 -0.14 -7.49 11.15
CA ALA A 264 -0.48 -7.60 9.74
C ALA A 264 0.14 -8.86 9.12
N VAL A 265 -0.66 -9.61 8.37
CA VAL A 265 -0.20 -10.80 7.64
C VAL A 265 -0.05 -10.44 6.19
N VAL A 266 1.08 -10.80 5.60
CA VAL A 266 1.28 -10.64 4.15
C VAL A 266 1.61 -11.96 3.51
N VAL A 267 0.96 -12.21 2.38
CA VAL A 267 1.19 -13.38 1.53
C VAL A 267 1.69 -12.90 0.18
N GLU A 268 2.92 -13.27 -0.17
CA GLU A 268 3.48 -13.07 -1.50
C GLU A 268 3.27 -14.34 -2.34
N VAL A 269 2.76 -14.19 -3.55
CA VAL A 269 2.52 -15.26 -4.51
C VAL A 269 3.43 -15.05 -5.70
N ALA A 270 4.35 -16.00 -5.92
CA ALA A 270 5.20 -16.02 -7.10
C ALA A 270 4.42 -16.51 -8.32
N LEU A 271 4.53 -15.77 -9.43
CA LEU A 271 3.87 -16.03 -10.70
C LEU A 271 4.89 -15.88 -11.84
N PRO A 272 4.64 -16.50 -13.02
CA PRO A 272 5.49 -16.30 -14.20
C PRO A 272 5.60 -14.81 -14.55
N ALA A 273 6.81 -14.28 -14.40
CA ALA A 273 7.17 -12.88 -14.64
C ALA A 273 6.30 -11.84 -13.89
N ALA A 274 5.68 -12.24 -12.78
CA ALA A 274 4.85 -11.36 -11.96
C ALA A 274 4.90 -11.79 -10.49
N ARG A 275 4.45 -10.89 -9.60
CA ARG A 275 4.27 -11.18 -8.17
C ARG A 275 2.94 -10.62 -7.73
N LEU A 276 2.23 -11.35 -6.88
CA LEU A 276 0.97 -10.89 -6.29
C LEU A 276 1.09 -10.90 -4.77
N VAL A 277 1.01 -9.73 -4.15
CA VAL A 277 1.10 -9.54 -2.71
C VAL A 277 -0.31 -9.28 -2.17
N VAL A 278 -0.70 -9.97 -1.09
CA VAL A 278 -1.95 -9.73 -0.37
C VAL A 278 -1.65 -9.49 1.10
N GLY A 279 -1.95 -8.28 1.58
CA GLY A 279 -1.81 -7.87 2.98
C GLY A 279 -3.16 -7.85 3.70
N LEU A 280 -3.19 -8.40 4.91
CA LEU A 280 -4.35 -8.51 5.77
C LEU A 280 -4.13 -7.71 7.04
N THR A 281 -5.13 -6.91 7.43
CA THR A 281 -5.16 -6.36 8.79
C THR A 281 -5.32 -7.47 9.83
N ALA A 282 -4.91 -7.19 11.06
CA ALA A 282 -5.05 -8.06 12.24
C ALA A 282 -6.43 -8.74 12.35
N GLU A 283 -7.49 -8.02 11.98
CA GLU A 283 -8.87 -8.48 12.09
C GLU A 283 -9.70 -8.05 10.88
N ALA A 284 -10.68 -8.85 10.47
CA ALA A 284 -11.46 -8.57 9.26
C ALA A 284 -12.27 -7.25 9.32
N TRP A 285 -12.67 -6.81 10.53
CA TRP A 285 -13.39 -5.56 10.78
C TRP A 285 -12.48 -4.34 10.91
N ARG A 286 -11.16 -4.54 10.92
CA ARG A 286 -10.15 -3.48 10.96
C ARG A 286 -9.76 -3.12 9.52
N GLY A 287 -9.91 -1.85 9.15
CA GLY A 287 -9.46 -1.35 7.87
C GLY A 287 -8.13 -0.61 8.00
N HIS A 288 -7.24 -0.78 7.01
CA HIS A 288 -5.94 -0.10 6.95
C HIS A 288 -6.07 1.43 7.09
N SER A 289 -7.14 2.04 6.59
CA SER A 289 -7.37 3.49 6.67
C SER A 289 -7.59 4.05 8.07
N GLY A 290 -7.83 3.19 9.07
CA GLY A 290 -7.97 3.56 10.48
C GLY A 290 -6.83 3.05 11.38
N GLU A 291 -5.81 2.41 10.80
CA GLU A 291 -4.64 2.01 11.56
C GLU A 291 -3.81 3.24 11.95
N GLY A 292 -3.23 3.22 13.14
CA GLY A 292 -2.49 4.35 13.71
C GLY A 292 -0.98 4.24 13.54
N SER A 293 -0.50 3.40 12.62
CA SER A 293 0.91 3.02 12.51
C SER A 293 1.82 4.20 12.15
N LEU A 294 1.32 5.10 11.31
CA LEU A 294 2.05 6.30 10.86
C LEU A 294 2.34 7.34 11.95
N LEU A 295 1.60 7.33 13.08
CA LEU A 295 1.62 8.42 14.04
C LEU A 295 2.98 8.61 14.73
N THR A 296 3.75 7.52 14.92
CA THR A 296 5.08 7.59 15.52
C THR A 296 6.06 8.34 14.62
N GLY A 297 6.13 7.97 13.33
CA GLY A 297 7.05 8.60 12.39
C GLY A 297 6.72 10.07 12.10
N LEU A 298 5.43 10.44 12.14
CA LEU A 298 4.96 11.81 11.91
C LEU A 298 5.16 12.77 13.11
N ALA A 299 5.54 12.24 14.28
CA ALA A 299 5.70 13.05 15.49
C ALA A 299 6.99 13.89 15.48
N GLY A 300 8.03 13.51 14.74
CA GLY A 300 9.31 14.22 14.74
C GLY A 300 9.20 15.66 14.23
N THR A 301 9.96 16.57 14.83
CA THR A 301 9.85 18.04 14.64
C THR A 301 10.34 18.54 13.28
N SER A 302 11.33 17.88 12.66
CA SER A 302 11.92 18.23 11.34
C SER A 302 11.32 17.43 10.17
N THR A 303 10.48 16.44 10.45
CA THR A 303 10.04 15.41 9.50
C THR A 303 9.34 15.96 8.26
N GLY A 304 8.54 17.02 8.39
CA GLY A 304 7.85 17.65 7.26
C GLY A 304 8.77 18.41 6.30
N ALA A 305 9.83 19.04 6.80
CA ALA A 305 10.80 19.72 5.96
C ALA A 305 11.68 18.71 5.20
N ASP A 306 12.11 17.66 5.91
CA ASP A 306 12.89 16.56 5.32
C ASP A 306 12.09 15.82 4.25
N ALA A 307 10.78 15.58 4.48
CA ALA A 307 9.88 14.98 3.51
C ALA A 307 9.77 15.79 2.21
N ARG A 308 9.69 17.13 2.29
CA ARG A 308 9.68 17.98 1.09
C ARG A 308 10.98 17.88 0.30
N LEU A 309 12.12 17.89 1.00
CA LEU A 309 13.44 17.77 0.36
C LEU A 309 13.64 16.41 -0.29
N VAL A 310 13.32 15.33 0.42
CA VAL A 310 13.38 13.96 -0.11
C VAL A 310 12.42 13.78 -1.28
N SER A 311 11.18 14.28 -1.17
CA SER A 311 10.19 14.22 -2.24
C SER A 311 10.66 14.86 -3.54
N ALA A 312 11.48 15.92 -3.48
CA ALA A 312 11.98 16.60 -4.67
C ALA A 312 13.02 15.76 -5.44
N LEU A 313 13.56 14.71 -4.81
CA LEU A 313 14.58 13.83 -5.38
C LEU A 313 14.07 12.43 -5.75
N LEU A 314 12.80 12.14 -5.44
CA LEU A 314 12.11 10.91 -5.86
C LEU A 314 11.60 11.07 -7.29
N SER A 315 11.78 10.03 -8.09
CA SER A 315 11.48 9.99 -9.51
C SER A 315 11.01 8.59 -9.92
N PHE A 316 9.97 8.09 -9.25
CA PHE A 316 9.31 6.80 -9.51
C PHE A 316 10.20 5.56 -9.28
N GLU A 317 11.13 5.65 -8.33
CA GLU A 317 12.02 4.54 -8.02
C GLU A 317 11.23 3.27 -7.64
N PRO A 318 11.47 2.13 -8.31
CA PRO A 318 10.90 0.85 -7.91
C PRO A 318 11.52 0.35 -6.60
N VAL A 319 12.76 0.80 -6.32
CA VAL A 319 13.56 0.57 -5.12
C VAL A 319 14.27 1.89 -4.77
N VAL A 320 13.90 2.52 -3.67
CA VAL A 320 14.46 3.78 -3.20
C VAL A 320 15.82 3.57 -2.55
N ASP A 321 16.85 4.23 -3.09
CA ASP A 321 18.20 4.23 -2.53
C ASP A 321 18.34 5.28 -1.40
N VAL A 322 18.17 4.82 -0.16
CA VAL A 322 18.28 5.65 1.05
C VAL A 322 19.69 6.27 1.19
N PRO A 323 20.80 5.52 1.04
CA PRO A 323 22.14 6.12 1.03
C PRO A 323 22.35 7.23 -0.01
N ARG A 324 21.82 7.08 -1.23
CA ARG A 324 21.86 8.12 -2.27
C ARG A 324 21.11 9.37 -1.84
N LEU A 325 19.89 9.20 -1.32
CA LEU A 325 19.08 10.33 -0.83
C LEU A 325 19.76 11.04 0.33
N ALA A 326 20.35 10.31 1.28
CA ALA A 326 21.08 10.89 2.40
C ALA A 326 22.22 11.80 1.92
N ARG A 327 23.03 11.33 0.95
CA ARG A 327 24.10 12.16 0.35
C ARG A 327 23.57 13.38 -0.39
N ALA A 328 22.52 13.21 -1.20
CA ALA A 328 21.97 14.29 -2.03
C ALA A 328 21.24 15.38 -1.22
N THR A 329 20.66 15.00 -0.08
CA THR A 329 19.93 15.91 0.82
C THR A 329 20.79 16.44 1.98
N ALA A 330 22.00 15.88 2.18
CA ALA A 330 22.82 16.08 3.37
C ALA A 330 22.11 15.73 4.70
N LEU A 331 21.13 14.82 4.64
CA LEU A 331 20.44 14.27 5.82
C LEU A 331 21.10 12.96 6.26
N SER A 332 20.94 12.60 7.54
CA SER A 332 21.26 11.24 7.98
C SER A 332 20.26 10.23 7.37
N GLU A 333 20.67 8.97 7.21
CA GLU A 333 19.75 7.93 6.72
C GLU A 333 18.50 7.78 7.59
N GLU A 334 18.64 7.97 8.91
CA GLU A 334 17.51 7.95 9.84
C GLU A 334 16.49 9.04 9.52
N ARG A 335 16.95 10.28 9.25
CA ARG A 335 16.07 11.38 8.84
C ARG A 335 15.45 11.14 7.47
N VAL A 336 16.17 10.52 6.54
CA VAL A 336 15.60 10.10 5.24
C VAL A 336 14.51 9.04 5.45
N ARG A 337 14.70 8.05 6.32
CA ARG A 337 13.65 7.06 6.63
C ARG A 337 12.45 7.70 7.31
N GLY A 338 12.66 8.65 8.23
CA GLY A 338 11.57 9.45 8.82
C GLY A 338 10.81 10.27 7.78
N ALA A 339 11.51 10.87 6.82
CA ALA A 339 10.91 11.57 5.69
C ALA A 339 10.10 10.62 4.77
N LEU A 340 10.61 9.42 4.49
CA LEU A 340 9.89 8.41 3.71
C LEU A 340 8.61 7.92 4.43
N ALA A 341 8.64 7.79 5.76
CA ALA A 341 7.45 7.48 6.56
C ALA A 341 6.38 8.59 6.46
N VAL A 342 6.80 9.85 6.42
CA VAL A 342 5.89 10.99 6.18
C VAL A 342 5.30 10.93 4.77
N LEU A 343 6.11 10.64 3.75
CA LEU A 343 5.64 10.49 2.37
C LEU A 343 4.77 9.24 2.19
N ALA A 344 4.97 8.20 3.00
CA ALA A 344 4.07 7.07 3.06
C ALA A 344 2.69 7.52 3.57
N SER A 345 2.60 8.42 4.56
CA SER A 345 1.32 8.93 5.07
C SER A 345 0.44 9.62 4.01
N SER A 346 1.05 10.27 3.01
CA SER A 346 0.35 10.84 1.85
C SER A 346 0.13 9.83 0.71
N GLY A 347 0.49 8.57 0.94
CA GLY A 347 0.39 7.49 -0.03
C GLY A 347 1.38 7.61 -1.17
N ARG A 348 2.40 8.48 -1.14
CA ARG A 348 3.37 8.64 -2.24
C ARG A 348 4.51 7.62 -2.20
N VAL A 349 4.68 6.96 -1.07
CA VAL A 349 5.67 5.91 -0.87
C VAL A 349 4.98 4.63 -0.38
N GLY A 350 5.43 3.48 -0.88
CA GLY A 350 5.00 2.16 -0.44
C GLY A 350 6.19 1.29 -0.03
N TRP A 351 5.93 0.17 0.65
CA TRP A 351 6.97 -0.79 1.02
C TRP A 351 6.85 -2.06 0.17
N ASP A 352 7.96 -2.51 -0.42
CA ASP A 352 8.09 -3.80 -1.08
C ASP A 352 8.79 -4.80 -0.17
N LEU A 353 8.08 -5.85 0.24
CA LEU A 353 8.60 -6.93 1.06
C LEU A 353 9.63 -7.80 0.34
N HIS A 354 9.50 -7.94 -0.98
CA HIS A 354 10.42 -8.76 -1.77
C HIS A 354 11.78 -8.08 -1.88
N ASP A 355 11.77 -6.80 -2.26
CA ASP A 355 12.99 -6.00 -2.40
C ASP A 355 13.49 -5.44 -1.05
N ALA A 356 12.70 -5.63 0.03
CA ALA A 356 12.90 -5.06 1.36
C ALA A 356 13.24 -3.55 1.31
N ALA A 357 12.46 -2.82 0.50
CA ALA A 357 12.74 -1.44 0.18
C ALA A 357 11.48 -0.60 -0.01
N TRP A 358 11.62 0.70 0.20
CA TRP A 358 10.62 1.68 -0.17
C TRP A 358 10.55 1.81 -1.69
N PHE A 359 9.36 2.09 -2.23
CA PHE A 359 9.16 2.43 -3.62
C PHE A 359 8.32 3.71 -3.75
N HIS A 360 8.55 4.46 -4.82
CA HIS A 360 7.84 5.71 -5.06
C HIS A 360 6.72 5.54 -6.10
N ARG A 361 5.58 6.19 -5.82
CA ARG A 361 4.48 6.42 -6.76
C ARG A 361 3.98 7.85 -6.59
N GLU A 362 3.43 8.43 -7.64
CA GLU A 362 2.94 9.80 -7.56
C GLU A 362 1.43 9.83 -7.31
N LEU A 363 1.02 10.50 -6.24
CA LEU A 363 -0.39 10.75 -5.91
C LEU A 363 -0.58 12.24 -5.64
N PRO A 364 -1.78 12.80 -5.86
CA PRO A 364 -2.05 14.20 -5.58
C PRO A 364 -1.67 14.59 -4.15
N ASP A 365 -0.74 15.54 -4.02
CA ASP A 365 -0.24 16.02 -2.74
C ASP A 365 -1.17 17.10 -2.17
N ASP A 366 -1.38 17.05 -0.86
CA ASP A 366 -2.21 17.98 -0.10
C ASP A 366 -1.52 18.16 1.26
N PRO A 367 -0.66 19.18 1.41
CA PRO A 367 0.18 19.35 2.60
C PRO A 367 -0.63 19.42 3.91
N ASP A 368 -1.84 19.98 3.85
CA ASP A 368 -2.74 20.12 5.01
C ASP A 368 -3.47 18.81 5.35
N ARG A 369 -3.40 17.80 4.47
CA ARG A 369 -4.06 16.51 4.66
C ARG A 369 -3.50 15.76 5.87
N VAL A 370 -2.20 15.82 6.12
CA VAL A 370 -1.57 15.12 7.25
C VAL A 370 -2.21 15.55 8.58
N GLU A 371 -2.45 16.84 8.78
CA GLU A 371 -3.06 17.31 10.04
C GLU A 371 -4.54 16.94 10.14
N ARG A 372 -5.30 17.06 9.02
CA ARG A 372 -6.72 16.68 8.98
C ARG A 372 -6.94 15.18 9.19
N ASP A 373 -6.08 14.35 8.62
CA ASP A 373 -6.20 12.89 8.66
C ASP A 373 -5.68 12.26 9.96
N HIS A 374 -4.87 13.01 10.73
CA HIS A 374 -4.29 12.55 11.99
C HIS A 374 -4.67 13.44 13.18
N PRO A 375 -5.95 13.44 13.63
CA PRO A 375 -6.42 14.30 14.72
C PRO A 375 -5.71 14.05 16.05
N ARG A 376 -5.18 12.83 16.28
CA ARG A 376 -4.34 12.52 17.45
C ARG A 376 -3.00 13.25 17.42
N LEU A 377 -2.39 13.39 16.24
CA LEU A 377 -1.15 14.14 16.05
C LEU A 377 -1.40 15.64 16.16
N ALA A 378 -2.47 16.16 15.52
CA ALA A 378 -2.87 17.55 15.66
C ALA A 378 -3.12 17.92 17.15
N GLY A 379 -3.83 17.06 17.87
CA GLY A 379 -4.04 17.22 19.31
C GLY A 379 -2.75 17.15 20.13
N ALA A 380 -1.78 16.32 19.74
CA ALA A 380 -0.47 16.25 20.40
C ALA A 380 0.33 17.54 20.20
N ARG A 381 0.39 18.05 18.96
CA ARG A 381 1.05 19.33 18.63
C ARG A 381 0.42 20.50 19.40
N ALA A 382 -0.91 20.54 19.51
CA ALA A 382 -1.61 21.54 20.29
C ALA A 382 -1.25 21.50 21.79
N LEU A 383 -1.10 20.30 22.37
CA LEU A 383 -0.66 20.14 23.76
C LEU A 383 0.77 20.66 23.98
N VAL A 384 1.68 20.36 23.06
CA VAL A 384 3.06 20.85 23.12
C VAL A 384 3.12 22.37 22.95
N ALA A 385 2.35 22.93 22.01
CA ALA A 385 2.25 24.37 21.81
C ALA A 385 1.68 25.11 23.02
N ALA A 386 0.78 24.48 23.76
CA ALA A 386 0.22 25.01 25.01
C ALA A 386 1.14 24.85 26.24
N GLY A 387 2.33 24.26 26.09
CA GLY A 387 3.23 23.99 27.21
C GLY A 387 2.68 22.98 28.22
N ALA A 388 1.76 22.12 27.80
CA ALA A 388 1.01 21.22 28.68
C ALA A 388 1.74 19.91 29.03
N VAL A 389 3.02 19.79 28.68
CA VAL A 389 3.85 18.59 28.87
C VAL A 389 4.97 18.93 29.84
N VAL A 390 4.99 18.27 31.00
CA VAL A 390 5.95 18.51 32.08
C VAL A 390 6.64 17.20 32.44
N ARG A 391 7.98 17.23 32.54
CA ARG A 391 8.76 16.07 32.98
C ARG A 391 8.71 15.96 34.51
N ASP A 392 8.48 14.75 35.02
CA ASP A 392 8.50 14.43 36.45
C ASP A 392 9.53 13.34 36.76
N ASP A 393 9.82 13.07 38.04
CA ASP A 393 10.83 12.09 38.46
C ASP A 393 10.50 10.63 38.04
N GLY A 394 9.29 10.37 37.53
CA GLY A 394 8.82 9.04 37.11
C GLY A 394 8.43 8.93 35.62
N GLY A 395 8.66 9.97 34.81
CA GLY A 395 8.22 10.07 33.43
C GLY A 395 7.73 11.47 33.07
N TRP A 396 6.50 11.54 32.55
CA TRP A 396 5.90 12.77 32.04
C TRP A 396 4.46 12.92 32.49
N THR A 397 4.06 14.16 32.79
CA THR A 397 2.68 14.55 33.04
C THR A 397 2.19 15.44 31.89
N VAL A 398 1.03 15.10 31.32
CA VAL A 398 0.41 15.82 30.21
C VAL A 398 -0.99 16.28 30.61
N SER A 399 -1.19 17.60 30.73
CA SER A 399 -2.47 18.21 31.11
C SER A 399 -3.36 18.37 29.87
N SER A 400 -4.53 17.74 29.85
CA SER A 400 -5.46 17.80 28.73
C SER A 400 -6.91 17.79 29.20
N GLY A 401 -7.69 18.81 28.83
CA GLY A 401 -9.13 18.84 29.10
C GLY A 401 -9.47 18.85 30.60
N GLY A 402 -8.65 19.52 31.41
CA GLY A 402 -8.84 19.64 32.86
C GLY A 402 -8.40 18.41 33.67
N THR A 403 -7.82 17.39 33.04
CA THR A 403 -7.27 16.21 33.72
C THR A 403 -5.79 16.03 33.37
N ASP A 404 -5.00 15.58 34.35
CA ASP A 404 -3.61 15.22 34.13
C ASP A 404 -3.46 13.74 33.78
N HIS A 405 -2.69 13.46 32.73
CA HIS A 405 -2.39 12.11 32.29
C HIS A 405 -0.90 11.81 32.47
N ARG A 406 -0.60 10.66 33.06
CA ARG A 406 0.78 10.21 33.24
C ARG A 406 1.22 9.38 32.06
N VAL A 407 2.41 9.67 31.55
CA VAL A 407 3.10 8.90 30.52
C VAL A 407 4.41 8.38 31.11
N THR A 408 4.62 7.07 31.08
CA THR A 408 5.78 6.42 31.71
C THR A 408 6.39 5.35 30.80
N GLY A 409 7.70 5.10 30.98
CA GLY A 409 8.46 4.07 30.26
C GLY A 409 9.15 4.56 28.99
N ASP A 410 10.28 3.93 28.69
CA ASP A 410 11.01 3.98 27.41
C ASP A 410 10.36 2.97 26.43
N PRO A 411 10.34 3.16 25.09
CA PRO A 411 9.43 2.48 24.18
C PRO A 411 9.27 0.96 24.42
N PRO A 412 8.02 0.46 24.60
CA PRO A 412 6.76 1.16 24.43
C PRO A 412 6.30 1.97 25.67
N ALA A 413 6.11 3.27 25.49
CA ALA A 413 5.58 4.18 26.52
C ALA A 413 4.10 3.86 26.86
N ARG A 414 3.75 3.98 28.14
CA ARG A 414 2.41 3.72 28.68
C ARG A 414 1.72 5.03 29.05
N CYS A 415 0.40 5.12 28.90
CA CYS A 415 -0.35 6.33 29.26
C CYS A 415 -1.60 5.99 30.09
N THR A 416 -1.96 6.85 31.04
CA THR A 416 -3.17 6.69 31.87
C THR A 416 -4.46 7.15 31.19
N CYS A 417 -4.41 7.60 29.93
CA CYS A 417 -5.61 8.09 29.25
C CYS A 417 -6.53 6.95 28.78
N ARG A 418 -7.82 7.26 28.60
CA ARG A 418 -8.83 6.27 28.20
C ARG A 418 -8.47 5.53 26.90
N TRP A 419 -7.87 6.22 25.93
CA TRP A 419 -7.45 5.60 24.67
C TRP A 419 -6.48 4.45 24.89
N TYR A 420 -5.40 4.71 25.66
CA TYR A 420 -4.38 3.72 25.95
C TYR A 420 -4.92 2.59 26.82
N LEU A 421 -5.74 2.90 27.83
CA LEU A 421 -6.38 1.88 28.67
C LEU A 421 -7.34 0.96 27.89
N THR A 422 -7.91 1.43 26.78
CA THR A 422 -8.84 0.65 25.96
C THR A 422 -8.13 -0.14 24.86
N HIS A 423 -7.07 0.41 24.27
CA HIS A 423 -6.47 -0.13 23.04
C HIS A 423 -4.99 -0.48 23.15
N GLY A 424 -4.34 -0.20 24.29
CA GLY A 424 -2.90 -0.41 24.46
C GLY A 424 -2.07 0.31 23.39
N ALA A 425 -1.08 -0.43 22.85
CA ALA A 425 -0.26 0.01 21.72
C ALA A 425 -0.85 -0.39 20.35
N ASP A 426 -1.85 -1.27 20.32
CA ASP A 426 -2.38 -1.96 19.13
C ASP A 426 -3.08 -1.05 18.11
N ARG A 427 -3.39 0.19 18.49
CA ARG A 427 -4.06 1.19 17.64
C ARG A 427 -3.20 2.43 17.39
N GLY A 428 -1.90 2.30 17.62
CA GLY A 428 -0.96 3.41 17.62
C GLY A 428 -1.12 4.30 18.87
N PRO A 429 -0.13 5.18 19.11
CA PRO A 429 -0.04 5.97 20.33
C PRO A 429 -1.21 6.95 20.50
N CYS A 430 -1.52 7.28 21.75
CA CYS A 430 -2.47 8.35 22.06
C CYS A 430 -1.81 9.73 21.88
N LYS A 431 -2.61 10.80 21.83
CA LYS A 431 -2.10 12.17 21.71
C LYS A 431 -1.10 12.57 22.83
N HIS A 432 -1.19 12.00 24.02
CA HIS A 432 -0.28 12.32 25.14
C HIS A 432 1.10 11.67 24.97
N VAL A 433 1.15 10.40 24.56
CA VAL A 433 2.41 9.72 24.22
C VAL A 433 3.09 10.43 23.05
N LEU A 434 2.31 10.85 22.05
CA LEU A 434 2.82 11.65 20.93
C LEU A 434 3.35 13.01 21.39
N ALA A 435 2.66 13.70 22.30
CA ALA A 435 3.09 15.01 22.81
C ALA A 435 4.43 14.92 23.58
N VAL A 436 4.60 13.85 24.37
CA VAL A 436 5.87 13.55 25.05
C VAL A 436 7.00 13.34 24.04
N ARG A 437 6.79 12.48 23.03
CA ARG A 437 7.80 12.24 21.98
C ARG A 437 8.18 13.51 21.22
N ILE A 438 7.20 14.31 20.82
CA ILE A 438 7.45 15.62 20.17
C ILE A 438 8.31 16.51 21.07
N THR A 439 8.15 16.42 22.40
CA THR A 439 8.90 17.22 23.38
C THR A 439 10.31 16.67 23.60
N GLU A 440 10.49 15.35 23.54
CA GLU A 440 11.81 14.69 23.64
C GLU A 440 12.66 14.89 22.38
N ASP A 441 12.03 15.03 21.21
CA ASP A 441 12.68 15.31 19.92
C ASP A 441 13.02 16.81 19.69
N ARG A 442 12.74 17.68 20.66
CA ARG A 442 13.12 19.11 20.65
C ARG A 442 14.40 19.33 21.42
#